data_AF-A0A6G4U5W4-F1
#
_entry.id   AF-A0A6G4U5W4-F1
#
_cell.length_a   1.000
_cell.length_b   1.000
_cell.length_c   1.000
_cell.angle_alpha   90.00
_cell.angle_beta   90.00
_cell.angle_gamma   90.00
#
_symmetry.space_group_name_H-M   'P 1'
#
loop_
_entity.id
_entity.type
_entity.pdbx_description
1 polymer ?
#
loop_
_entity_poly.entity_id
_entity_poly.type
_entity_poly.pdbx_seq_one_letter_code
_entity_poly.pdbx_strand_id
1 'polypeptide(L)'
;MSVFAECLEEGELPDRWRPLIQRLADRAATDWPSPLPSADDFYVWDAIECPATQAAGGLLIWADLTRPDTGSVVRTLGAQVDTEGLRCGPLNGHSPGGPEQLEDLTWFALPSADRTLTELADELLDWFTREALRWAQITKHDA
;
A
#
# COMPACT_ATOMS: atom_id res chain seq x y z
N MET A 1 7.50 -6.86 -14.89
CA MET A 1 6.03 -6.93 -14.90
C MET A 1 5.65 -6.50 -13.51
N SER A 2 4.62 -5.68 -13.32
CA SER A 2 4.33 -5.20 -11.96
C SER A 2 3.87 -6.35 -11.08
N VAL A 3 4.15 -6.24 -9.78
CA VAL A 3 3.69 -7.23 -8.78
C VAL A 3 2.17 -7.41 -8.85
N PHE A 4 1.44 -6.33 -9.17
CA PHE A 4 -0.01 -6.36 -9.32
C PHE A 4 -0.46 -7.18 -10.52
N ALA A 5 0.28 -7.12 -11.65
CA ALA A 5 0.00 -7.95 -12.80
C ALA A 5 0.32 -9.43 -12.51
N GLU A 6 1.43 -9.70 -11.80
CA GLU A 6 1.79 -11.05 -11.33
C GLU A 6 0.68 -11.65 -10.45
N CYS A 7 0.18 -10.90 -9.45
CA CYS A 7 -0.93 -11.36 -8.61
C CYS A 7 -2.20 -11.74 -9.38
N LEU A 8 -2.49 -11.07 -10.50
CA LEU A 8 -3.67 -11.37 -11.34
C LEU A 8 -3.50 -12.65 -12.17
N GLU A 9 -2.26 -12.95 -12.57
CA GLU A 9 -1.92 -14.14 -13.35
C GLU A 9 -1.85 -15.39 -12.48
N GLU A 10 -1.21 -15.28 -11.32
CA GLU A 10 -0.99 -16.40 -10.41
C GLU A 10 -2.27 -16.80 -9.65
N GLY A 11 -3.21 -15.86 -9.47
CA GLY A 11 -4.49 -16.13 -8.81
C GLY A 11 -4.35 -16.41 -7.32
N GLU A 12 -3.28 -15.92 -6.68
CA GLU A 12 -2.98 -16.15 -5.27
C GLU A 12 -3.94 -15.42 -4.32
N LEU A 13 -4.66 -14.42 -4.82
CA LEU A 13 -5.56 -13.58 -4.02
C LEU A 13 -7.02 -13.95 -4.23
N PRO A 14 -7.86 -13.90 -3.17
CA PRO A 14 -9.30 -14.05 -3.30
C PRO A 14 -9.91 -13.12 -4.38
N ASP A 15 -10.82 -13.66 -5.20
CA ASP A 15 -11.44 -12.94 -6.33
C ASP A 15 -12.08 -11.59 -5.96
N ARG A 16 -12.53 -11.44 -4.70
CA ARG A 16 -13.08 -10.17 -4.19
C ARG A 16 -12.10 -9.01 -4.32
N TRP A 17 -10.78 -9.26 -4.26
CA TRP A 17 -9.74 -8.23 -4.35
C TRP A 17 -9.32 -7.93 -5.79
N ARG A 18 -9.77 -8.74 -6.76
CA ARG A 18 -9.39 -8.60 -8.17
C ARG A 18 -9.63 -7.19 -8.73
N PRO A 19 -10.76 -6.49 -8.45
CA PRO A 19 -10.96 -5.13 -8.98
C PRO A 19 -9.93 -4.13 -8.46
N LEU A 20 -9.51 -4.27 -7.20
CA LEU A 20 -8.48 -3.42 -6.60
C LEU A 20 -7.13 -3.64 -7.29
N ILE A 21 -6.71 -4.89 -7.39
CA ILE A 21 -5.41 -5.25 -7.98
C ILE A 21 -5.37 -4.93 -9.47
N GLN A 22 -6.46 -5.18 -10.21
CA GLN A 22 -6.58 -4.80 -11.61
C GLN A 22 -6.38 -3.30 -11.78
N ARG A 23 -7.00 -2.48 -10.93
CA ARG A 23 -6.81 -1.04 -10.98
C ARG A 23 -5.36 -0.64 -10.77
N LEU A 24 -4.68 -1.22 -9.78
CA LEU A 24 -3.25 -0.95 -9.54
C LEU A 24 -2.37 -1.41 -10.71
N ALA A 25 -2.65 -2.57 -11.29
CA ALA A 25 -1.94 -3.08 -12.47
C ALA A 25 -2.13 -2.16 -13.69
N ASP A 26 -3.35 -1.68 -13.92
CA ASP A 26 -3.65 -0.72 -14.99
C ASP A 26 -2.86 0.58 -14.80
N ARG A 27 -2.89 1.16 -13.58
CA ARG A 27 -2.10 2.37 -13.27
C ARG A 27 -0.60 2.12 -13.46
N ALA A 28 -0.09 0.96 -13.05
CA ALA A 28 1.31 0.59 -13.23
C ALA A 28 1.72 0.52 -14.71
N ALA A 29 0.80 0.13 -15.60
CA ALA A 29 1.06 0.04 -17.03
C ALA A 29 0.94 1.39 -17.75
N THR A 30 0.12 2.32 -17.25
CA THR A 30 -0.22 3.55 -18.00
C THR A 30 0.34 4.84 -17.42
N ASP A 31 0.24 5.03 -16.10
CA ASP A 31 0.40 6.35 -15.48
C ASP A 31 0.81 6.22 -14.00
N TRP A 32 1.85 5.42 -13.76
CA TRP A 32 2.39 5.21 -12.42
C TRP A 32 2.94 6.54 -11.84
N PRO A 33 2.48 6.97 -10.66
CA PRO A 33 2.78 8.32 -10.18
C PRO A 33 4.21 8.43 -9.65
N SER A 34 4.91 9.49 -10.08
CA SER A 34 6.18 9.91 -9.48
C SER A 34 5.91 10.74 -8.22
N PRO A 35 6.61 10.52 -7.09
CA PRO A 35 7.86 9.80 -6.94
C PRO A 35 7.72 8.42 -6.26
N LEU A 36 6.69 7.63 -6.59
CA LEU A 36 6.57 6.30 -6.00
C LEU A 36 7.76 5.40 -6.38
N PRO A 37 8.07 4.39 -5.54
CA PRO A 37 8.86 3.24 -5.96
C PRO A 37 8.28 2.60 -7.24
N SER A 38 9.08 1.77 -7.92
CA SER A 38 8.57 1.01 -9.05
C SER A 38 7.36 0.18 -8.60
N ALA A 39 6.39 -0.03 -9.48
CA ALA A 39 5.27 -0.93 -9.17
C ALA A 39 5.76 -2.36 -8.87
N ASP A 40 6.93 -2.74 -9.38
CA ASP A 40 7.61 -4.02 -9.14
C ASP A 40 8.22 -4.09 -7.71
N ASP A 41 8.41 -2.94 -7.03
CA ASP A 41 8.98 -2.85 -5.67
C ASP A 41 7.91 -2.89 -4.57
N PHE A 42 6.64 -3.05 -4.96
CA PHE A 42 5.55 -3.23 -4.01
C PHE A 42 5.42 -4.70 -3.62
N TYR A 43 4.80 -4.92 -2.48
CA TYR A 43 4.42 -6.23 -2.00
C TYR A 43 2.92 -6.25 -1.75
N VAL A 44 2.32 -7.42 -1.98
CA VAL A 44 0.89 -7.66 -1.80
C VAL A 44 0.72 -8.95 -1.01
N TRP A 45 -0.15 -8.93 0.00
CA TRP A 45 -0.38 -10.08 0.86
C TRP A 45 -1.80 -10.09 1.43
N ASP A 46 -2.35 -11.26 1.74
CA ASP A 46 -3.64 -11.38 2.43
C ASP A 46 -3.42 -11.12 3.94
N ALA A 47 -3.92 -9.98 4.42
CA ALA A 47 -3.81 -9.54 5.80
C ALA A 47 -4.61 -10.47 6.72
N ILE A 48 -3.99 -10.88 7.83
CA ILE A 48 -4.70 -11.59 8.90
C ILE A 48 -5.66 -10.66 9.63
N GLU A 49 -6.74 -11.24 10.18
CA GLU A 49 -7.66 -10.52 11.04
C GLU A 49 -6.96 -10.00 12.30
N CYS A 50 -7.20 -8.73 12.65
CA CYS A 50 -6.69 -8.10 13.86
C CYS A 50 -7.85 -7.44 14.64
N PRO A 51 -8.33 -8.07 15.71
CA PRO A 51 -9.42 -7.54 16.53
C PRO A 51 -9.09 -6.20 17.22
N ALA A 52 -7.82 -5.96 17.56
CA ALA A 52 -7.39 -4.75 18.27
C ALA A 52 -7.56 -3.48 17.43
N THR A 53 -7.40 -3.60 16.11
CA THR A 53 -7.57 -2.50 15.15
C THR A 53 -8.91 -2.49 14.45
N GLN A 54 -9.81 -3.43 14.82
CA GLN A 54 -11.04 -3.72 14.10
C GLN A 54 -10.77 -4.03 12.61
N ALA A 55 -9.62 -4.59 12.29
CA ALA A 55 -9.31 -5.02 10.94
C ALA A 55 -9.83 -6.44 10.73
N ALA A 56 -10.76 -6.62 9.79
CA ALA A 56 -11.39 -7.90 9.48
C ALA A 56 -10.55 -8.73 8.49
N GLY A 57 -9.22 -8.62 8.57
CA GLY A 57 -8.28 -9.17 7.59
C GLY A 57 -8.23 -8.28 6.36
N GLY A 58 -8.14 -8.86 5.17
CA GLY A 58 -8.22 -8.13 3.91
C GLY A 58 -6.93 -8.11 3.15
N LEU A 59 -6.65 -7.08 2.38
CA LEU A 59 -5.46 -7.01 1.54
C LEU A 59 -4.46 -6.00 2.09
N LEU A 60 -3.23 -6.46 2.34
CA LEU A 60 -2.10 -5.62 2.73
C LEU A 60 -1.23 -5.33 1.50
N ILE A 61 -0.92 -4.05 1.30
CA ILE A 61 -0.03 -3.58 0.23
C ILE A 61 1.00 -2.67 0.87
N TRP A 62 2.29 -2.90 0.60
CA TRP A 62 3.35 -2.06 1.16
C TRP A 62 4.53 -1.89 0.20
N ALA A 63 5.31 -0.84 0.44
CA ALA A 63 6.55 -0.58 -0.28
C ALA A 63 7.54 0.19 0.60
N ASP A 64 8.82 0.01 0.30
CA ASP A 64 9.91 0.74 0.95
C ASP A 64 10.14 2.08 0.23
N LEU A 65 10.16 3.15 1.02
CA LEU A 65 10.70 4.43 0.58
C LEU A 65 12.20 4.46 0.81
N THR A 66 12.95 4.48 -0.27
CA THR A 66 14.40 4.56 -0.25
C THR A 66 14.90 5.98 -0.46
N ARG A 67 16.07 6.27 0.11
CA ARG A 67 16.79 7.51 -0.09
C ARG A 67 17.45 7.48 -1.48
N PRO A 68 17.23 8.46 -2.37
CA PRO A 68 17.78 8.41 -3.73
C PRO A 68 19.31 8.40 -3.81
N ASP A 69 19.98 8.97 -2.81
CA ASP A 69 21.44 9.15 -2.75
C ASP A 69 22.19 7.91 -2.25
N THR A 70 21.57 7.16 -1.33
CA THR A 70 22.18 6.01 -0.63
C THR A 70 21.51 4.69 -0.96
N GLY A 71 20.33 4.71 -1.57
CA GLY A 71 19.48 3.53 -1.77
C GLY A 71 18.96 2.91 -0.47
N SER A 72 19.23 3.54 0.68
CA SER A 72 18.85 2.99 1.99
C SER A 72 17.36 3.17 2.24
N VAL A 73 16.70 2.16 2.80
CA VAL A 73 15.30 2.25 3.23
C VAL A 73 15.20 3.26 4.37
N VAL A 74 14.40 4.30 4.16
CA VAL A 74 14.10 5.33 5.16
C VAL A 74 12.87 4.94 5.96
N ARG A 75 11.89 4.34 5.29
CA ARG A 75 10.61 3.95 5.87
C ARG A 75 9.89 2.98 4.96
N THR A 76 9.25 1.97 5.54
CA THR A 76 8.23 1.18 4.84
C THR A 76 6.87 1.81 5.08
N LEU A 77 6.10 2.00 4.02
CA LEU A 77 4.71 2.43 4.09
C LEU A 77 3.80 1.25 3.75
N GLY A 78 2.71 1.11 4.48
CA GLY A 78 1.71 0.09 4.27
C GLY A 78 0.31 0.68 4.14
N ALA A 79 -0.55 -0.10 3.49
CA ALA A 79 -1.97 0.11 3.39
C ALA A 79 -2.71 -1.22 3.54
N GLN A 80 -3.77 -1.23 4.34
CA GLN A 80 -4.70 -2.33 4.46
C GLN A 80 -6.04 -1.92 3.89
N VAL A 81 -6.59 -2.76 3.02
CA VAL A 81 -7.96 -2.63 2.49
C VAL A 81 -8.79 -3.80 2.94
N ASP A 82 -9.89 -3.53 3.62
CA ASP A 82 -10.83 -4.55 4.08
C ASP A 82 -12.30 -4.11 3.88
N THR A 83 -13.24 -4.80 4.52
CA THR A 83 -14.67 -4.47 4.40
C THR A 83 -15.01 -3.10 4.98
N GLU A 84 -14.22 -2.60 5.93
CA GLU A 84 -14.45 -1.33 6.60
C GLU A 84 -13.83 -0.15 5.82
N GLY A 85 -12.83 -0.41 4.99
CA GLY A 85 -12.24 0.58 4.08
C GLY A 85 -10.74 0.47 3.96
N LEU A 86 -10.08 1.62 3.74
CA LEU A 86 -8.64 1.76 3.55
C LEU A 86 -8.01 2.38 4.81
N ARG A 87 -6.93 1.77 5.29
CA ARG A 87 -6.10 2.26 6.40
C ARG A 87 -4.65 2.29 5.95
N CYS A 88 -3.96 3.41 6.15
CA CYS A 88 -2.57 3.57 5.73
C CYS A 88 -1.70 4.13 6.85
N GLY A 89 -0.42 3.79 6.81
CA GLY A 89 0.56 4.26 7.78
C GLY A 89 1.94 3.63 7.56
N PRO A 90 2.88 3.85 8.50
CA PRO A 90 4.12 3.10 8.50
C PRO A 90 3.85 1.63 8.74
N LEU A 91 4.75 0.79 8.23
CA LEU A 91 4.76 -0.64 8.48
C LEU A 91 6.19 -1.06 8.84
N ASN A 92 6.36 -2.16 9.56
CA ASN A 92 7.64 -2.87 9.60
C ASN A 92 7.72 -3.86 8.42
N GLY A 93 8.51 -3.53 7.40
CA GLY A 93 8.70 -4.37 6.21
C GLY A 93 9.31 -5.76 6.49
N HIS A 94 9.91 -5.99 7.67
CA HIS A 94 10.48 -7.29 8.04
C HIS A 94 9.46 -8.27 8.64
N SER A 95 8.31 -7.79 9.12
CA SER A 95 7.25 -8.63 9.67
C SER A 95 5.86 -8.05 9.35
N PRO A 96 5.54 -7.89 8.05
CA PRO A 96 4.30 -7.26 7.62
C PRO A 96 3.08 -8.12 8.04
N GLY A 97 2.04 -7.50 8.58
CA GLY A 97 0.75 -8.15 8.83
C GLY A 97 0.50 -8.68 10.25
N GLY A 98 1.43 -8.55 11.19
CA GLY A 98 1.13 -8.84 12.61
C GLY A 98 0.11 -7.86 13.21
N PRO A 99 -0.67 -8.24 14.23
CA PRO A 99 -1.66 -7.35 14.87
C PRO A 99 -1.10 -5.98 15.26
N GLU A 100 0.06 -5.97 15.92
CA GLU A 100 0.78 -4.76 16.35
C GLU A 100 1.22 -3.88 15.18
N GLN A 101 1.45 -4.46 13.99
CA GLN A 101 1.86 -3.71 12.80
C GLN A 101 0.67 -3.07 12.09
N LEU A 102 -0.51 -3.69 12.19
CA LEU A 102 -1.74 -3.12 11.68
C LEU A 102 -2.23 -1.95 12.56
N GLU A 103 -1.84 -1.91 13.85
CA GLU A 103 -2.11 -0.77 14.75
C GLU A 103 -1.43 0.52 14.29
N ASP A 104 -0.33 0.40 13.57
CA ASP A 104 0.42 1.54 13.04
C ASP A 104 -0.20 2.12 11.75
N LEU A 105 -1.17 1.44 11.12
CA LEU A 105 -1.89 1.90 9.92
C LEU A 105 -2.99 2.93 10.25
N THR A 106 -2.65 3.96 11.02
CA THR A 106 -3.60 4.94 11.57
C THR A 106 -3.38 6.36 11.06
N TRP A 107 -2.36 6.58 10.22
CA TRP A 107 -2.03 7.91 9.71
C TRP A 107 -3.07 8.43 8.71
N PHE A 108 -3.74 7.52 8.03
CA PHE A 108 -4.84 7.83 7.14
C PHE A 108 -5.87 6.69 7.20
N ALA A 109 -7.14 7.04 7.29
CA ALA A 109 -8.24 6.09 7.27
C ALA A 109 -9.37 6.64 6.41
N LEU A 110 -9.94 5.77 5.57
CA LEU A 110 -10.98 6.10 4.63
C LEU A 110 -12.06 5.01 4.63
N PRO A 111 -13.27 5.29 5.18
CA PRO A 111 -14.35 4.31 5.24
C PRO A 111 -14.86 3.86 3.87
N SER A 112 -15.31 2.60 3.78
CA SER A 112 -15.80 1.95 2.55
C SER A 112 -17.23 2.31 2.14
N ALA A 113 -18.03 2.92 3.03
CA ALA A 113 -19.49 2.99 2.95
C ALA A 113 -20.09 3.45 1.61
N ASP A 114 -19.36 4.23 0.80
CA ASP A 114 -19.78 4.70 -0.52
C ASP A 114 -18.68 4.58 -1.58
N ARG A 115 -17.72 3.66 -1.40
CA ARG A 115 -16.55 3.55 -2.28
C ARG A 115 -16.37 2.17 -2.86
N THR A 116 -16.04 2.13 -4.14
CA THR A 116 -15.61 0.94 -4.84
C THR A 116 -14.16 0.61 -4.51
N LEU A 117 -13.79 -0.67 -4.68
CA LEU A 117 -12.40 -1.11 -4.54
C LEU A 117 -11.43 -0.40 -5.50
N THR A 118 -11.92 0.01 -6.67
CA THR A 118 -11.13 0.80 -7.63
C THR A 118 -10.86 2.21 -7.13
N GLU A 119 -11.84 2.84 -6.46
CA GLU A 119 -11.62 4.16 -5.83
C GLU A 119 -10.67 4.05 -4.64
N LEU A 120 -10.76 2.98 -3.84
CA LEU A 120 -9.80 2.74 -2.75
C LEU A 120 -8.38 2.50 -3.28
N ALA A 121 -8.22 1.88 -4.44
CA ALA A 121 -6.92 1.74 -5.10
C ALA A 121 -6.32 3.09 -5.50
N ASP A 122 -7.12 3.98 -6.07
CA ASP A 122 -6.67 5.33 -6.46
C ASP A 122 -6.31 6.16 -5.21
N GLU A 123 -7.12 6.10 -4.15
CA GLU A 123 -6.85 6.78 -2.87
C GLU A 123 -5.59 6.25 -2.17
N LEU A 124 -5.32 4.94 -2.28
CA LEU A 124 -4.07 4.34 -1.81
C LEU A 124 -2.88 4.95 -2.54
N LEU A 125 -2.91 5.01 -3.88
CA LEU A 125 -1.82 5.57 -4.69
C LEU A 125 -1.61 7.07 -4.39
N ASP A 126 -2.69 7.83 -4.24
CA ASP A 126 -2.64 9.24 -3.88
C ASP A 126 -2.03 9.45 -2.49
N TRP A 127 -2.35 8.59 -1.53
CA TRP A 127 -1.73 8.62 -0.20
C TRP A 127 -0.24 8.28 -0.26
N PHE A 128 0.14 7.16 -0.89
CA PHE A 128 1.54 6.77 -1.05
C PHE A 128 2.35 7.88 -1.74
N THR A 129 1.77 8.54 -2.75
CA THR A 129 2.44 9.59 -3.53
C THR A 129 2.68 10.83 -2.68
N ARG A 130 1.68 11.26 -1.90
CA ARG A 130 1.82 12.37 -0.95
C ARG A 130 2.90 12.08 0.08
N GLU A 131 2.94 10.87 0.62
CA GLU A 131 3.94 10.49 1.61
C GLU A 131 5.35 10.41 0.98
N ALA A 132 5.50 9.80 -0.19
CA ALA A 132 6.78 9.77 -0.90
C ALA A 132 7.32 11.18 -1.19
N LEU A 133 6.45 12.11 -1.62
CA LEU A 133 6.80 13.53 -1.80
C LEU A 133 7.23 14.19 -0.49
N ARG A 134 6.48 13.97 0.59
CA ARG A 134 6.79 14.50 1.92
C ARG A 134 8.18 14.04 2.39
N TRP A 135 8.49 12.76 2.23
CA TRP A 135 9.79 12.21 2.59
C TRP A 135 10.93 12.71 1.70
N ALA A 136 10.69 12.84 0.40
CA ALA A 136 11.66 13.43 -0.52
C ALA A 136 11.99 14.90 -0.21
N GLN A 137 11.06 15.64 0.41
CA GLN A 137 11.31 17.01 0.86
C GLN A 137 12.13 17.05 2.15
N ILE A 138 11.79 16.20 3.13
CA ILE A 138 12.51 16.11 4.41
C ILE A 138 13.98 15.76 4.16
N THR A 139 14.26 14.76 3.33
CA THR A 139 15.63 14.30 3.07
C THR A 139 16.49 15.31 2.30
N LYS A 140 15.89 16.24 1.54
CA LYS A 140 16.61 17.34 0.89
C LYS A 140 17.05 18.43 1.86
N HIS A 141 16.39 18.56 3.02
CA HIS A 141 16.74 19.57 4.02
C HIS A 141 17.84 19.09 4.99
N ASP A 142 18.05 17.78 5.08
CA ASP A 142 19.06 17.15 5.95
C ASP A 142 20.39 16.83 5.22
N ALA A 143 20.51 17.19 3.94
CA ALA A 143 21.70 16.98 3.08
C ALA A 143 22.41 18.30 2.80
#